data_AF-A0A6B1GVM8-F1
#
_entry.id   AF-A0A6B1GVM8-F1
#
_cell.length_a   1.000
_cell.length_b   1.000
_cell.length_c   1.000
_cell.angle_alpha   90.00
_cell.angle_beta   90.00
_cell.angle_gamma   90.00
#
_symmetry.space_group_name_H-M   'P 1'
#
loop_
_entity.id
_entity.type
_entity.pdbx_description
1 polymer ?
#
loop_
_entity_poly.entity_id
_entity_poly.type
_entity_poly.pdbx_seq_one_letter_code
_entity_poly.pdbx_strand_id
1 'polypeptide(L)'
;MADIARIEELLGSEAESLLGHVCTGIPKDHLTVPGPDIVDRAFGPSDRNNRTLASLERLLGHGRLGGTGYVSILPVDQGIEHSGAASFAPNPIYFDPENIIRLAIEGGCNGVASTLGVLGSIGRRYAHRIPFIVKINHNESLTYPHTYHQVLFSQVEQAWDLGATAVGATVYFGADVCREELVEIAECFQQAHELGMAC
;
A
#
# COMPACT_ATOMS: atom_id res chain seq x y z
N MET A 1 8.98 17.95 19.03
CA MET A 1 10.10 16.99 18.94
C MET A 1 10.04 16.15 20.20
N ALA A 2 9.98 14.83 20.09
CA ALA A 2 10.13 13.97 21.26
C ALA A 2 11.54 14.19 21.84
N ASP A 3 11.63 14.34 23.15
CA ASP A 3 12.90 14.58 23.84
C ASP A 3 13.70 13.26 23.87
N ILE A 4 14.88 13.24 23.25
CA ILE A 4 15.77 12.07 23.23
C ILE A 4 16.07 11.61 24.66
N ALA A 5 16.21 12.54 25.61
CA ALA A 5 16.46 12.21 27.01
C ALA A 5 15.33 11.37 27.63
N ARG A 6 14.07 11.61 27.23
CA ARG A 6 12.92 10.82 27.70
C ARG A 6 12.93 9.42 27.10
N ILE A 7 13.40 9.25 25.87
CA ILE A 7 13.55 7.95 25.22
C ILE A 7 14.66 7.16 25.93
N GLU A 8 15.80 7.79 26.20
CA GLU A 8 16.91 7.19 26.95
C GLU A 8 16.48 6.74 28.35
N GLU A 9 15.69 7.54 29.07
CA GLU A 9 15.14 7.17 30.39
C GLU A 9 14.26 5.91 30.31
N LEU A 10 13.40 5.82 29.29
CA LEU A 10 12.51 4.66 29.09
C LEU A 10 13.28 3.39 28.73
N LEU A 11 14.36 3.52 27.95
CA LEU A 11 15.21 2.41 27.52
C LEU A 11 16.23 2.00 28.59
N GLY A 12 16.54 2.89 29.55
CA GLY A 12 17.44 2.62 30.66
C GLY A 12 18.80 2.10 30.19
N SER A 13 19.18 0.91 30.65
CA SER A 13 20.47 0.29 30.30
C SER A 13 20.60 -0.13 28.84
N GLU A 14 19.50 -0.22 28.09
CA GLU A 14 19.51 -0.56 26.67
C GLU A 14 19.64 0.66 25.76
N ALA A 15 19.57 1.88 26.32
CA ALA A 15 19.58 3.12 25.54
C ALA A 15 20.81 3.21 24.62
N GLU A 16 22.01 3.01 25.16
CA GLU A 16 23.25 3.09 24.39
C GLU A 16 23.34 2.01 23.31
N SER A 17 22.96 0.77 23.63
CA SER A 17 23.07 -0.34 22.69
C SER A 17 22.06 -0.24 21.54
N LEU A 18 20.88 0.36 21.77
CA LEU A 18 19.83 0.51 20.75
C LEU A 18 19.98 1.80 19.94
N LEU A 19 20.17 2.94 20.61
CA LEU A 19 20.22 4.26 19.96
C LEU A 19 21.58 4.54 19.33
N GLY A 20 22.66 4.00 19.92
CA GLY A 20 24.02 4.14 19.41
C GLY A 20 24.41 3.09 18.36
N HIS A 21 23.55 2.10 18.08
CA HIS A 21 23.88 1.05 17.12
C HIS A 21 24.05 1.60 15.71
N VAL A 22 25.22 1.37 15.12
CA VAL A 22 25.50 1.56 13.70
C VAL A 22 25.72 0.19 13.08
N CYS A 23 24.86 -0.19 12.13
CA CYS A 23 25.03 -1.44 11.39
C CYS A 23 26.32 -1.38 10.55
N THR A 24 27.26 -2.29 10.82
CA THR A 24 28.53 -2.40 10.11
C THR A 24 28.54 -3.49 9.04
N GLY A 25 27.43 -4.24 8.90
CA GLY A 25 27.34 -5.38 7.98
C GLY A 25 27.23 -4.97 6.50
N ILE A 26 26.27 -4.09 6.18
CA ILE A 26 26.07 -3.57 4.82
C ILE A 26 26.29 -2.05 4.83
N PRO A 27 27.27 -1.54 4.07
CA PRO A 27 27.50 -0.11 3.94
C PRO A 27 26.28 0.64 3.42
N LYS A 28 25.99 1.83 3.97
CA LYS A 28 24.80 2.63 3.61
C LYS A 28 24.81 3.07 2.14
N ASP A 29 25.99 3.32 1.58
CA ASP A 29 26.23 3.70 0.19
C ASP A 29 25.93 2.57 -0.81
N HIS A 30 25.77 1.32 -0.35
CA HIS A 30 25.27 0.23 -1.19
C HIS A 30 23.74 0.21 -1.29
N LEU A 31 23.03 1.04 -0.51
CA LEU A 31 21.58 1.05 -0.48
C LEU A 31 21.02 2.13 -1.40
N THR A 32 19.94 1.80 -2.11
CA THR A 32 19.09 2.80 -2.75
C THR A 32 18.21 3.42 -1.67
N VAL A 33 18.64 4.55 -1.12
CA VAL A 33 17.88 5.24 -0.06
C VAL A 33 16.73 6.08 -0.64
N PRO A 34 15.60 6.22 0.09
CA PRO A 34 14.54 7.14 -0.24
C PRO A 34 15.04 8.58 -0.41
N GLY A 35 14.47 9.30 -1.37
CA GLY A 35 14.76 10.71 -1.60
C GLY A 35 13.76 11.33 -2.57
N PRO A 36 13.81 12.66 -2.75
CA PRO A 36 12.96 13.37 -3.72
C PRO A 36 13.16 12.91 -5.16
N ASP A 37 14.32 12.32 -5.47
CA ASP A 37 14.73 11.85 -6.79
C ASP A 37 14.46 10.35 -6.99
N ILE A 38 13.75 9.68 -6.07
CA ILE A 38 13.68 8.21 -6.05
C ILE A 38 13.06 7.62 -7.32
N VAL A 39 12.07 8.30 -7.92
CA VAL A 39 11.45 7.84 -9.17
C VAL A 39 12.46 7.86 -10.30
N ASP A 40 13.11 9.00 -10.54
CA ASP A 40 14.13 9.12 -11.58
C ASP A 40 15.33 8.19 -11.35
N ARG A 41 15.83 8.12 -10.11
CA ARG A 41 17.06 7.38 -9.79
C ARG A 41 16.86 5.87 -9.73
N ALA A 42 15.74 5.39 -9.19
CA ALA A 42 15.51 3.96 -8.94
C ALA A 42 14.55 3.31 -9.95
N PHE A 43 13.53 4.03 -10.41
CA PHE A 43 12.50 3.48 -11.30
C PHE A 43 12.67 3.91 -12.75
N GLY A 44 13.21 5.10 -13.01
CA GLY A 44 13.47 5.64 -14.34
C GLY A 44 14.29 4.73 -15.25
N PRO A 45 15.34 4.04 -14.77
CA PRO A 45 16.12 3.11 -15.59
C PRO A 45 15.46 1.74 -15.84
N SER A 46 14.28 1.48 -15.26
CA SER A 46 13.59 0.19 -15.41
C SER A 46 12.76 0.10 -16.69
N ASP A 47 12.06 -1.03 -16.88
CA ASP A 47 11.14 -1.29 -17.98
C ASP A 47 9.74 -0.67 -17.80
N ARG A 48 9.52 0.04 -16.68
CA ARG A 48 8.27 0.76 -16.41
C ARG A 48 8.05 1.85 -17.45
N ASN A 49 6.88 1.85 -18.07
CA ASN A 49 6.56 2.91 -19.03
C ASN A 49 6.31 4.26 -18.34
N ASN A 50 6.33 5.33 -19.14
CA ASN A 50 6.20 6.71 -18.66
C ASN A 50 4.90 6.96 -17.86
N ARG A 51 3.81 6.24 -18.16
CA ARG A 51 2.55 6.38 -17.40
C ARG A 51 2.67 5.75 -16.01
N THR A 52 3.31 4.58 -15.91
CA THR A 52 3.63 3.98 -14.61
C THR A 52 4.56 4.88 -13.79
N LEU A 53 5.58 5.48 -14.41
CA LEU A 53 6.44 6.46 -13.73
C LEU A 53 5.64 7.68 -13.24
N ALA A 54 4.70 8.20 -14.04
CA ALA A 54 3.80 9.28 -13.62
C ALA A 54 2.89 8.87 -12.45
N SER A 55 2.43 7.62 -12.41
CA SER A 55 1.67 7.07 -11.28
C SER A 55 2.53 6.97 -10.01
N LEU A 56 3.78 6.55 -10.14
CA LEU A 56 4.74 6.53 -9.02
C LEU A 56 5.02 7.94 -8.51
N GLU A 57 5.26 8.91 -9.39
CA GLU A 57 5.40 10.33 -9.03
C GLU A 57 4.17 10.85 -8.28
N ARG A 58 2.98 10.55 -8.80
CA ARG A 58 1.72 10.95 -8.16
C ARG A 58 1.60 10.35 -6.75
N LEU A 59 1.98 9.09 -6.55
CA LEU A 59 1.91 8.43 -5.25
C LEU A 59 2.97 8.97 -4.28
N LEU A 60 4.25 8.98 -4.68
CA LEU A 60 5.38 9.41 -3.86
C LEU A 60 5.40 10.92 -3.60
N GLY A 61 4.78 11.71 -4.47
CA GLY A 61 4.65 13.16 -4.34
C GLY A 61 3.43 13.63 -3.55
N HIS A 62 2.47 12.76 -3.23
CA HIS A 62 1.25 13.14 -2.51
C HIS A 62 1.41 13.07 -0.99
N GLY A 63 0.55 13.80 -0.26
CA GLY A 63 0.46 13.72 1.19
C GLY A 63 1.64 14.37 1.94
N ARG A 64 1.72 14.12 3.24
CA ARG A 64 2.70 14.75 4.15
C ARG A 64 4.14 14.30 3.86
N LEU A 65 4.31 13.08 3.34
CA LEU A 65 5.63 12.53 2.98
C LEU A 65 6.01 12.81 1.52
N GLY A 66 5.21 13.60 0.80
CA GLY A 66 5.46 13.99 -0.59
C GLY A 66 6.89 14.50 -0.80
N GLY A 67 7.60 13.93 -1.76
CA GLY A 67 8.97 14.34 -2.11
C GLY A 67 10.05 13.91 -1.11
N THR A 68 9.73 13.10 -0.11
CA THR A 68 10.74 12.54 0.81
C THR A 68 11.30 11.20 0.32
N GLY A 69 10.62 10.58 -0.66
CA GLY A 69 10.85 9.20 -1.09
C GLY A 69 10.22 8.14 -0.18
N TYR A 70 9.67 8.54 0.97
CA TYR A 70 8.88 7.67 1.84
C TYR A 70 7.40 7.76 1.47
N VAL A 71 6.66 6.69 1.78
CA VAL A 71 5.23 6.57 1.52
C VAL A 71 4.49 6.17 2.79
N SER A 72 3.35 6.81 3.02
CA SER A 72 2.35 6.44 4.02
C SER A 72 1.05 6.10 3.31
N ILE A 73 0.65 4.84 3.38
CA ILE A 73 -0.62 4.35 2.83
C ILE A 73 -1.55 4.05 4.00
N LEU A 74 -2.84 4.39 3.85
CA LEU A 74 -3.88 3.90 4.75
C LEU A 74 -4.52 2.64 4.13
N PRO A 75 -4.17 1.41 4.59
CA PRO A 75 -4.80 0.19 4.12
C PRO A 75 -6.08 -0.10 4.91
N VAL A 76 -7.23 -0.17 4.23
CA VAL A 76 -8.50 -0.58 4.82
C VAL A 76 -9.27 -1.47 3.84
N ASP A 77 -8.84 -2.72 3.75
CA ASP A 77 -9.50 -3.81 3.00
C ASP A 77 -10.06 -4.91 3.93
N GLN A 78 -9.84 -4.78 5.24
CA GLN A 78 -10.23 -5.79 6.23
C GLN A 78 -11.73 -6.12 6.29
N GLY A 79 -12.59 -5.25 5.75
CA GLY A 79 -14.02 -5.51 5.64
C GLY A 79 -14.35 -6.80 4.87
N ILE A 80 -13.51 -7.17 3.90
CA ILE A 80 -13.60 -8.46 3.18
C ILE A 80 -12.81 -9.56 3.92
N GLU A 81 -11.59 -9.26 4.39
CA GLU A 81 -10.70 -10.26 5.02
C GLU A 81 -11.24 -10.81 6.35
N HIS A 82 -11.92 -9.96 7.13
CA HIS A 82 -12.34 -10.26 8.51
C HIS A 82 -13.83 -10.02 8.76
N SER A 83 -14.61 -9.73 7.72
CA SER A 83 -15.98 -9.19 7.78
C SER A 83 -16.06 -7.74 8.27
N GLY A 84 -17.07 -7.01 7.77
CA GLY A 84 -17.37 -5.65 8.21
C GLY A 84 -17.77 -5.56 9.68
N ALA A 85 -18.41 -6.60 10.23
CA ALA A 85 -18.78 -6.64 11.64
C ALA A 85 -17.54 -6.66 12.54
N ALA A 86 -16.59 -7.56 12.31
CA ALA A 86 -15.38 -7.60 13.12
C ALA A 86 -14.52 -6.33 12.96
N SER A 87 -14.47 -5.80 11.74
CA SER A 87 -13.60 -4.67 11.38
C SER A 87 -14.12 -3.31 11.86
N PHE A 88 -15.43 -3.08 11.76
CA PHE A 88 -16.02 -1.75 11.91
C PHE A 88 -17.01 -1.64 13.07
N ALA A 89 -17.41 -2.74 13.73
CA ALA A 89 -18.23 -2.64 14.94
C ALA A 89 -17.60 -1.80 16.07
N PRO A 90 -16.27 -1.81 16.30
CA PRO A 90 -15.66 -0.95 17.32
C PRO A 90 -15.83 0.55 17.02
N ASN A 91 -15.91 0.93 15.75
CA ASN A 91 -16.20 2.30 15.35
C ASN A 91 -17.08 2.33 14.08
N PRO A 92 -18.42 2.33 14.25
CA PRO A 92 -19.37 2.12 13.16
C PRO A 92 -19.36 3.18 12.05
N ILE A 93 -18.75 4.35 12.27
CA ILE A 93 -18.67 5.37 11.22
C ILE A 93 -17.90 4.88 9.99
N TYR A 94 -16.99 3.90 10.15
CA TYR A 94 -16.19 3.35 9.06
C TYR A 94 -16.91 2.30 8.21
N PHE A 95 -18.18 1.99 8.51
CA PHE A 95 -19.05 1.33 7.54
C PHE A 95 -19.34 2.23 6.32
N ASP A 96 -19.29 3.56 6.50
CA ASP A 96 -19.32 4.49 5.39
C ASP A 96 -17.90 4.61 4.80
N PRO A 97 -17.68 4.16 3.55
CA PRO A 97 -16.37 4.19 2.91
C PRO A 97 -15.79 5.61 2.77
N GLU A 98 -16.63 6.65 2.76
CA GLU A 98 -16.15 8.03 2.71
C GLU A 98 -15.28 8.40 3.92
N ASN A 99 -15.60 7.86 5.11
CA ASN A 99 -14.84 8.16 6.32
C ASN A 99 -13.42 7.58 6.29
N ILE A 100 -13.20 6.47 5.57
CA ILE A 100 -11.86 5.92 5.32
C ILE A 100 -11.03 6.91 4.51
N ILE A 101 -11.61 7.48 3.45
CA ILE A 101 -10.91 8.43 2.57
C ILE A 101 -10.63 9.74 3.29
N ARG A 102 -11.59 10.24 4.07
CA ARG A 102 -11.42 11.45 4.88
C ARG A 102 -10.29 11.26 5.90
N LEU A 103 -10.24 10.11 6.56
CA LEU A 103 -9.15 9.77 7.48
C LEU A 103 -7.79 9.77 6.76
N ALA A 104 -7.68 9.18 5.56
CA ALA A 104 -6.44 9.16 4.80
C ALA A 104 -5.96 10.59 4.45
N ILE A 105 -6.88 11.45 4.02
CA ILE A 105 -6.59 12.84 3.67
C ILE A 105 -6.18 13.64 4.92
N GLU A 106 -6.92 13.55 6.01
CA GLU A 106 -6.62 14.23 7.28
C GLU A 106 -5.30 13.71 7.89
N GLY A 107 -5.05 12.41 7.77
CA GLY A 107 -3.82 11.75 8.13
C GLY A 107 -2.62 12.17 7.28
N GLY A 108 -2.84 12.82 6.13
CA GLY A 108 -1.79 13.23 5.20
C GLY A 108 -1.12 12.04 4.52
N CYS A 109 -1.86 10.95 4.27
CA CYS A 109 -1.34 9.78 3.58
C CYS A 109 -1.02 10.10 2.11
N ASN A 110 -0.04 9.40 1.55
CA ASN A 110 0.28 9.39 0.12
C ASN A 110 -0.83 8.73 -0.71
N GLY A 111 -1.54 7.76 -0.12
CA GLY A 111 -2.61 7.05 -0.79
C GLY A 111 -3.46 6.22 0.16
N VAL A 112 -4.53 5.65 -0.39
CA VAL A 112 -5.44 4.75 0.33
C VAL A 112 -5.54 3.43 -0.43
N ALA A 113 -5.38 2.32 0.29
CA ALA A 113 -5.51 0.99 -0.25
C ALA A 113 -6.81 0.35 0.25
N SER A 114 -7.66 -0.11 -0.68
CA SER A 114 -8.91 -0.79 -0.33
C SER A 114 -9.44 -1.59 -1.53
N THR A 115 -10.59 -2.23 -1.35
CA THR A 115 -11.24 -3.09 -2.33
C THR A 115 -11.85 -2.25 -3.46
N LEU A 116 -12.02 -2.85 -4.65
CA LEU A 116 -12.65 -2.19 -5.79
C LEU A 116 -14.04 -1.62 -5.44
N GLY A 117 -14.85 -2.36 -4.66
CA GLY A 117 -16.19 -1.92 -4.27
C GLY A 117 -16.18 -0.70 -3.35
N VAL A 118 -15.30 -0.69 -2.35
CA VAL A 118 -15.15 0.44 -1.41
C VAL A 118 -14.70 1.69 -2.16
N LEU A 119 -13.62 1.60 -2.93
CA LEU A 119 -13.10 2.74 -3.69
C LEU A 119 -14.04 3.16 -4.82
N GLY A 120 -14.70 2.19 -5.48
CA GLY A 120 -15.67 2.41 -6.54
C GLY A 120 -16.88 3.22 -6.11
N SER A 121 -17.36 3.00 -4.88
CA SER A 121 -18.52 3.71 -4.32
C SER A 121 -18.32 5.24 -4.19
N ILE A 122 -17.06 5.68 -4.07
CA ILE A 122 -16.70 7.09 -3.83
C ILE A 122 -15.70 7.64 -4.86
N GLY A 123 -15.37 6.86 -5.89
CA GLY A 123 -14.26 7.15 -6.81
C GLY A 123 -14.40 8.46 -7.57
N ARG A 124 -15.60 8.76 -8.09
CA ARG A 124 -15.86 10.04 -8.79
C ARG A 124 -15.59 11.27 -7.91
N ARG A 125 -15.73 11.13 -6.59
CA ARG A 125 -15.50 12.23 -5.64
C ARG A 125 -14.02 12.38 -5.26
N TYR A 126 -13.25 11.29 -5.22
CA TYR A 126 -11.93 11.30 -4.57
C TYR A 126 -10.76 10.74 -5.37
N ALA A 127 -10.96 9.94 -6.42
CA ALA A 127 -9.84 9.34 -7.17
C ALA A 127 -8.89 10.41 -7.74
N HIS A 128 -9.40 11.60 -8.07
CA HIS A 128 -8.60 12.74 -8.52
C HIS A 128 -7.92 13.53 -7.38
N ARG A 129 -8.28 13.29 -6.12
CA ARG A 129 -7.83 14.05 -4.94
C ARG A 129 -6.76 13.33 -4.12
N ILE A 130 -6.84 12.02 -4.03
CA ILE A 130 -5.86 11.17 -3.32
C ILE A 130 -5.60 9.90 -4.17
N PRO A 131 -4.35 9.44 -4.29
CA PRO A 131 -4.02 8.19 -4.95
C PRO A 131 -4.77 6.98 -4.37
N PHE A 132 -5.46 6.26 -5.25
CA PHE A 132 -6.12 5.01 -4.94
C PHE A 132 -5.23 3.83 -5.30
N ILE A 133 -5.18 2.85 -4.40
CA ILE A 133 -4.49 1.58 -4.57
C ILE A 133 -5.54 0.48 -4.46
N VAL A 134 -5.93 -0.13 -5.57
CA VAL A 134 -6.98 -1.16 -5.56
C VAL A 134 -6.37 -2.50 -5.19
N LYS A 135 -6.81 -3.08 -4.08
CA LYS A 135 -6.46 -4.45 -3.71
C LYS A 135 -7.26 -5.42 -4.58
N ILE A 136 -6.58 -6.20 -5.42
CA ILE A 136 -7.25 -6.97 -6.49
C ILE A 136 -7.64 -8.39 -6.10
N ASN A 137 -7.00 -8.96 -5.09
CA ASN A 137 -7.30 -10.28 -4.56
C ASN A 137 -7.55 -10.26 -3.06
N HIS A 138 -8.27 -11.24 -2.53
CA HIS A 138 -8.57 -11.38 -1.10
C HIS A 138 -8.69 -12.85 -0.71
N ASN A 139 -8.61 -13.13 0.59
CA ASN A 139 -8.98 -14.45 1.09
C ASN A 139 -10.51 -14.65 1.02
N GLU A 140 -10.93 -15.89 0.76
CA GLU A 140 -12.33 -16.30 0.88
C GLU A 140 -12.68 -16.67 2.33
N SER A 141 -12.94 -15.67 3.17
CA SER A 141 -13.07 -15.84 4.63
C SER A 141 -14.31 -16.62 5.07
N LEU A 142 -15.25 -16.86 4.15
CA LEU A 142 -16.50 -17.60 4.37
C LEU A 142 -16.36 -19.12 4.20
N THR A 143 -15.19 -19.62 3.82
CA THR A 143 -14.92 -21.05 3.62
C THR A 143 -14.32 -21.70 4.87
N TYR A 144 -14.81 -22.90 5.22
CA TYR A 144 -14.29 -23.73 6.31
C TYR A 144 -13.89 -25.14 5.82
N PRO A 145 -12.69 -25.64 6.14
CA PRO A 145 -11.62 -24.97 6.89
C PRO A 145 -11.05 -23.77 6.12
N HIS A 146 -10.47 -22.81 6.85
CA HIS A 146 -9.83 -21.65 6.24
C HIS A 146 -8.72 -22.09 5.28
N THR A 147 -8.64 -21.39 4.14
CA THR A 147 -7.61 -21.57 3.13
C THR A 147 -6.77 -20.30 3.01
N TYR A 148 -5.51 -20.47 2.61
CA TYR A 148 -4.62 -19.35 2.29
C TYR A 148 -4.80 -18.85 0.85
N HIS A 149 -5.65 -19.51 0.07
CA HIS A 149 -5.89 -19.17 -1.33
C HIS A 149 -6.50 -17.77 -1.47
N GLN A 150 -5.79 -16.90 -2.17
CA GLN A 150 -6.22 -15.58 -2.55
C GLN A 150 -6.91 -15.64 -3.91
N VAL A 151 -8.15 -15.18 -3.96
CA VAL A 151 -8.93 -15.16 -5.20
C VAL A 151 -8.96 -13.73 -5.74
N LEU A 152 -8.88 -13.55 -7.06
CA LEU A 152 -9.12 -12.26 -7.68
C LEU A 152 -10.59 -11.83 -7.52
N PHE A 153 -10.81 -10.71 -6.83
CA PHE A 153 -12.14 -10.10 -6.65
C PHE A 153 -12.38 -8.93 -7.62
N SER A 154 -11.35 -8.51 -8.35
CA SER A 154 -11.46 -7.44 -9.33
C SER A 154 -10.49 -7.61 -10.49
N GLN A 155 -10.88 -7.11 -11.65
CA GLN A 155 -10.00 -7.04 -12.82
C GLN A 155 -9.17 -5.75 -12.78
N VAL A 156 -7.95 -5.82 -13.29
CA VAL A 156 -7.03 -4.66 -13.36
C VAL A 156 -7.63 -3.50 -14.15
N GLU A 157 -8.34 -3.80 -15.25
CA GLU A 157 -9.00 -2.78 -16.08
C GLU A 157 -10.06 -1.99 -15.30
N GLN A 158 -10.79 -2.62 -14.37
CA GLN A 158 -11.77 -1.92 -13.53
C GLN A 158 -11.10 -0.95 -12.55
N ALA A 159 -9.92 -1.31 -12.03
CA ALA A 159 -9.12 -0.41 -11.19
C ALA A 159 -8.62 0.79 -12.01
N TRP A 160 -8.21 0.55 -13.26
CA TRP A 160 -7.80 1.62 -14.17
C TRP A 160 -8.95 2.57 -14.53
N ASP A 161 -10.12 2.03 -14.89
CA ASP A 161 -11.34 2.80 -15.18
C ASP A 161 -11.79 3.67 -13.98
N LEU A 162 -11.55 3.20 -12.76
CA LEU A 162 -11.80 3.95 -11.53
C LEU A 162 -10.86 5.17 -11.37
N GLY A 163 -9.76 5.21 -12.10
CA GLY A 163 -8.69 6.19 -11.95
C GLY A 163 -7.71 5.83 -10.83
N ALA A 164 -7.55 4.53 -10.53
CA ALA A 164 -6.55 4.08 -9.57
C ALA A 164 -5.14 4.45 -10.03
N THR A 165 -4.30 4.79 -9.05
CA THR A 165 -2.88 5.08 -9.29
C THR A 165 -2.05 3.80 -9.23
N ALA A 166 -2.50 2.83 -8.44
CA ALA A 166 -1.86 1.53 -8.32
C ALA A 166 -2.87 0.41 -8.10
N VAL A 167 -2.42 -0.82 -8.29
CA VAL A 167 -3.06 -2.03 -7.77
C VAL A 167 -2.17 -2.66 -6.70
N GLY A 168 -2.74 -3.49 -5.83
CA GLY A 168 -1.98 -4.28 -4.86
C GLY A 168 -2.55 -5.69 -4.76
N ALA A 169 -1.73 -6.64 -4.34
CA ALA A 169 -2.11 -8.04 -4.19
C ALA A 169 -1.44 -8.67 -2.96
N THR A 170 -2.01 -9.75 -2.45
CA THR A 170 -1.42 -10.60 -1.40
C THR A 170 -1.03 -11.92 -2.03
N VAL A 171 0.14 -12.43 -1.68
CA VAL A 171 0.57 -13.81 -1.99
C VAL A 171 1.17 -14.39 -0.72
N TYR A 172 0.69 -15.55 -0.29
CA TYR A 172 1.21 -16.23 0.90
C TYR A 172 2.33 -17.20 0.52
N PHE A 173 3.58 -16.74 0.63
CA PHE A 173 4.75 -17.57 0.37
C PHE A 173 4.76 -18.81 1.28
N GLY A 174 4.89 -19.98 0.65
CA GLY A 174 4.90 -21.28 1.33
C GLY A 174 3.52 -21.95 1.44
N ALA A 175 2.44 -21.29 1.03
CA ALA A 175 1.16 -21.96 0.82
C ALA A 175 1.22 -22.89 -0.40
N ASP A 176 0.41 -23.96 -0.40
CA ASP A 176 0.38 -24.96 -1.49
C ASP A 176 0.07 -24.32 -2.86
N VAL A 177 -0.77 -23.29 -2.88
CA VAL A 177 -1.21 -22.55 -4.08
C VAL A 177 -0.29 -21.39 -4.48
N CYS A 178 0.76 -21.10 -3.69
CA CYS A 178 1.63 -19.94 -3.88
C CYS A 178 2.19 -19.83 -5.30
N ARG A 179 2.54 -20.97 -5.93
CA ARG A 179 3.14 -20.96 -7.27
C ARG A 179 2.16 -20.47 -8.33
N GLU A 180 0.88 -20.81 -8.20
CA GLU A 180 -0.16 -20.41 -9.14
C GLU A 180 -0.49 -18.93 -8.94
N GLU A 181 -0.66 -18.49 -7.68
CA GLU A 181 -0.87 -17.08 -7.33
C GLU A 181 0.27 -16.17 -7.82
N LEU A 182 1.54 -16.62 -7.74
CA LEU A 182 2.67 -15.84 -8.24
C LEU A 182 2.57 -15.58 -9.75
N VAL A 183 2.12 -16.57 -10.53
CA VAL A 183 1.95 -16.41 -11.98
C VAL A 183 0.76 -15.50 -12.27
N GLU A 184 -0.37 -15.73 -11.60
CA GLU A 184 -1.59 -14.92 -11.76
C GLU A 184 -1.34 -13.45 -11.41
N ILE A 185 -0.67 -13.16 -10.30
CA ILE A 185 -0.36 -11.79 -9.89
C ILE A 185 0.70 -11.15 -10.79
N ALA A 186 1.65 -11.91 -11.32
CA ALA A 186 2.60 -11.39 -12.30
C ALA A 186 1.90 -10.93 -13.58
N GLU A 187 0.91 -11.68 -14.07
CA GLU A 187 0.08 -11.29 -15.22
C GLU A 187 -0.75 -10.03 -14.92
N CYS A 188 -1.34 -9.95 -13.73
CA CYS A 188 -2.10 -8.77 -13.30
C CYS A 188 -1.20 -7.52 -13.22
N PHE A 189 0.00 -7.64 -12.67
CA PHE A 189 0.94 -6.51 -12.53
C PHE A 189 1.50 -6.08 -13.89
N GLN A 190 1.72 -7.03 -14.79
CA GLN A 190 2.06 -6.72 -16.18
C GLN A 190 0.95 -5.89 -16.85
N GLN A 191 -0.31 -6.31 -16.72
CA GLN A 191 -1.44 -5.54 -17.26
C GLN A 191 -1.56 -4.15 -16.60
N ALA A 192 -1.31 -4.05 -15.29
CA ALA A 192 -1.34 -2.78 -14.57
C ALA A 192 -0.27 -1.82 -15.10
N HIS A 193 0.95 -2.31 -15.32
CA HIS A 193 2.01 -1.55 -15.96
C HIS A 193 1.60 -1.12 -17.38
N GLU A 194 1.06 -2.01 -18.21
CA GLU A 194 0.59 -1.68 -19.57
C GLU A 194 -0.47 -0.57 -19.58
N LEU A 195 -1.32 -0.50 -18.56
CA LEU A 195 -2.32 0.56 -18.38
C LEU A 195 -1.76 1.83 -17.72
N GLY A 196 -0.54 1.76 -17.17
CA GLY A 196 0.18 2.89 -16.59
C GLY A 196 0.00 3.06 -15.09
N MET A 197 -0.46 2.03 -14.38
CA MET A 197 -0.56 2.01 -12.93
C MET A 197 0.75 1.53 -12.30
N ALA A 198 0.96 1.84 -11.03
CA ALA A 198 1.96 1.19 -10.18
C ALA A 198 1.43 -0.12 -9.58
N CYS A 199 2.31 -0.94 -9.02
CA CYS A 199 1.99 -2.18 -8.32
C CYS A 199 2.83 -2.31 -7.04
#